data_AF-A0A3A8NGI0-F1
#
_entry.id   AF-A0A3A8NGI0-F1
#
_cell.length_a   1.000
_cell.length_b   1.000
_cell.length_c   1.000
_cell.angle_alpha   90.00
_cell.angle_beta   90.00
_cell.angle_gamma   90.00
#
_symmetry.space_group_name_H-M   'P 1'
#
loop_
_entity.id
_entity.type
_entity.pdbx_description
1 polymer ?
#
loop_
_entity_poly.entity_id
_entity_poly.type
_entity_poly.pdbx_seq_one_letter_code
_entity_poly.pdbx_strand_id
1 'polypeptide(L)'
;METLVRLAEGLGRFSSRFVPSAFAIAVLLTLLTMALALGWVGAAPTAVLDAWGGGFWELLTFSMQMALVMFTGYLLALTAPVKALLEKVASLPKSPRSATALMAFVSMALAYFNWGLSLVASAMLVRFIARRRPDVDYRLLVACAYFGLGATWHAGLSASAPLLVATPGHFLEKQLGTIPIDRTLFSPFNVGLTLTAVALLTALAWALHPSPARTVRVEPQVLEKLGDFTPPPRPP
;
A
#
# COMPACT_ATOMS: atom_id res chain seq x y z
N MET A 1 -13.35 -3.73 -23.37
CA MET A 1 -12.18 -3.11 -22.73
C MET A 1 -12.31 -1.60 -22.65
N GLU A 2 -12.72 -0.94 -23.75
CA GLU A 2 -12.91 0.53 -23.79
C GLU A 2 -13.95 1.05 -22.78
N THR A 3 -15.06 0.33 -22.58
CA THR A 3 -16.08 0.68 -21.57
C THR A 3 -15.54 0.68 -20.14
N LEU A 4 -14.68 -0.29 -19.79
CA LEU A 4 -14.08 -0.40 -18.45
C LEU A 4 -13.08 0.72 -18.20
N VAL A 5 -12.28 1.08 -19.22
CA VAL A 5 -11.33 2.20 -19.13
C VAL A 5 -12.09 3.52 -18.94
N ARG A 6 -13.13 3.77 -19.74
CA ARG A 6 -13.95 5.00 -19.60
C ARG A 6 -14.64 5.07 -18.24
N LEU A 7 -15.12 3.94 -17.72
CA LEU A 7 -15.71 3.86 -16.38
C LEU A 7 -14.67 4.18 -15.30
N ALA A 8 -13.49 3.55 -15.35
CA ALA A 8 -12.42 3.78 -14.39
C ALA A 8 -11.94 5.24 -14.39
N GLU A 9 -11.80 5.85 -15.57
CA GLU A 9 -11.47 7.27 -15.70
C GLU A 9 -12.59 8.18 -15.19
N GLY A 10 -13.84 7.84 -15.46
CA GLY A 10 -15.00 8.57 -14.95
C GLY A 10 -15.06 8.57 -13.42
N LEU A 11 -14.88 7.40 -12.80
CA LEU A 11 -14.79 7.25 -11.36
C LEU A 11 -13.57 8.01 -10.80
N GLY A 12 -12.42 7.93 -11.47
CA GLY A 12 -11.22 8.67 -11.07
C GLY A 12 -11.45 10.18 -11.04
N ARG A 13 -12.07 10.75 -12.08
CA ARG A 13 -12.41 12.20 -12.16
C ARG A 13 -13.46 12.60 -11.13
N PHE A 14 -14.42 11.74 -10.86
CA PHE A 14 -15.40 11.97 -9.81
C PHE A 14 -14.72 12.00 -8.44
N SER A 15 -13.96 10.97 -8.10
CA SER A 15 -13.29 10.86 -6.82
C SER A 15 -12.30 12.00 -6.57
N SER A 16 -11.49 12.38 -7.57
CA SER A 16 -10.54 13.49 -7.41
C SER A 16 -11.21 14.85 -7.21
N ARG A 17 -12.47 15.02 -7.65
CA ARG A 17 -13.22 16.26 -7.51
C ARG A 17 -14.06 16.32 -6.23
N PHE A 18 -14.61 15.18 -5.79
CA PHE A 18 -15.64 15.16 -4.75
C PHE A 18 -15.23 14.45 -3.45
N VAL A 19 -14.28 13.52 -3.48
CA VAL A 19 -13.85 12.81 -2.27
C VAL A 19 -12.88 13.71 -1.51
N PRO A 20 -13.22 14.16 -0.28
CA PRO A 20 -12.33 15.01 0.50
C PRO A 20 -11.08 14.22 0.93
N SER A 21 -10.04 14.93 1.36
CA SER A 21 -8.89 14.29 1.98
C SER A 21 -9.30 13.51 3.24
N ALA A 22 -8.55 12.45 3.59
CA ALA A 22 -8.83 11.64 4.77
C ALA A 22 -8.94 12.48 6.05
N PHE A 23 -8.10 13.50 6.19
CA PHE A 23 -8.16 14.45 7.32
C PHE A 23 -9.46 15.27 7.31
N ALA A 24 -9.88 15.78 6.15
CA ALA A 24 -11.14 16.52 6.04
C ALA A 24 -12.34 15.63 6.41
N ILE A 25 -12.34 14.36 5.95
CA ILE A 25 -13.38 13.38 6.34
C ILE A 25 -13.39 13.19 7.86
N ALA A 26 -12.23 13.01 8.49
CA ALA A 26 -12.12 12.83 9.94
C ALA A 26 -12.67 14.05 10.73
N VAL A 27 -12.34 15.27 10.29
CA VAL A 27 -12.87 16.50 10.89
C VAL A 27 -14.38 16.60 10.71
N LEU A 28 -14.90 16.36 9.50
CA LEU A 28 -16.33 16.40 9.22
C LEU A 28 -17.11 15.38 10.04
N LEU A 29 -16.62 14.15 10.14
CA LEU A 29 -17.23 13.11 10.97
C LEU A 29 -17.18 13.46 12.46
N THR A 30 -16.09 14.07 12.92
CA THR A 30 -15.97 14.58 14.29
C THR A 30 -17.06 15.61 14.58
N LEU A 31 -17.16 16.65 13.75
CA LEU A 31 -18.16 17.71 13.91
C LEU A 31 -19.59 17.17 13.82
N LEU A 32 -19.85 16.26 12.88
CA LEU A 32 -21.15 15.60 12.73
C LEU A 32 -21.51 14.81 14.00
N THR A 33 -20.56 14.03 14.53
CA THR A 33 -20.78 13.22 15.73
C THR A 33 -21.05 14.11 16.94
N MET A 34 -20.32 15.22 17.08
CA MET A 34 -20.56 16.22 18.12
C MET A 34 -21.94 16.87 17.97
N ALA A 35 -22.33 17.24 16.76
CA ALA A 35 -23.65 17.82 16.49
C ALA A 35 -24.79 16.85 16.83
N LEU A 36 -24.64 15.57 16.51
CA LEU A 36 -25.61 14.52 16.88
C LEU A 36 -25.66 14.30 18.39
N ALA A 37 -24.52 14.30 19.09
CA ALA A 37 -24.48 14.16 20.54
C ALA A 37 -25.20 15.32 21.25
N LEU A 38 -25.01 16.55 20.77
CA LEU A 38 -25.65 17.74 21.33
C LEU A 38 -27.14 17.83 20.97
N GLY A 39 -27.47 17.68 19.68
CA GLY A 39 -28.82 17.96 19.16
C GLY A 39 -29.79 16.79 19.23
N TRP A 40 -29.29 15.56 19.05
CA TRP A 40 -30.14 14.36 19.02
C TRP A 40 -30.17 13.64 20.36
N VAL A 41 -29.00 13.41 20.97
CA VAL A 41 -28.90 12.74 22.27
C VAL A 41 -29.20 13.69 23.42
N GLY A 42 -28.98 15.00 23.23
CA GLY A 42 -29.13 15.99 24.30
C GLY A 42 -28.02 15.95 25.34
N ALA A 43 -26.82 15.49 24.97
CA ALA A 43 -25.68 15.43 25.87
C ALA A 43 -25.20 16.85 26.25
N ALA A 44 -24.76 17.02 27.49
CA ALA A 44 -24.19 18.29 27.94
C ALA A 44 -22.93 18.64 27.12
N PRO A 45 -22.72 19.91 26.72
CA PRO A 45 -21.57 20.31 25.92
C PRO A 45 -20.21 19.92 26.52
N THR A 46 -20.07 20.02 27.84
CA THR A 46 -18.87 19.60 28.56
C THR A 46 -18.62 18.11 28.42
N ALA A 47 -19.65 17.27 28.57
CA ALA A 47 -19.54 15.82 28.41
C ALA A 47 -19.12 15.42 26.99
N VAL A 48 -19.60 16.13 25.96
CA VAL A 48 -19.18 15.89 24.57
C VAL A 48 -17.70 16.25 24.36
N LEU A 49 -17.25 17.37 24.92
CA LEU A 49 -15.84 17.79 24.85
C LEU A 49 -14.92 16.84 25.61
N ASP A 50 -15.32 16.40 26.81
CA ASP A 50 -14.56 15.44 27.62
C ASP A 50 -14.45 14.09 26.90
N ALA A 51 -15.54 13.60 26.31
CA ALA A 51 -15.55 12.35 25.54
C ALA A 51 -14.66 12.45 24.29
N TRP A 52 -14.75 13.55 23.54
CA TRP A 52 -13.90 13.77 22.36
C TRP A 52 -12.42 13.87 22.74
N GLY A 53 -12.11 14.67 23.76
CA GLY A 53 -10.75 14.86 24.25
C GLY A 53 -10.15 13.57 24.80
N GLY A 54 -10.92 12.77 25.52
CA GLY A 54 -10.50 11.45 25.99
C GLY A 54 -10.22 10.48 24.85
N GLY A 55 -11.12 10.41 23.86
CA GLY A 55 -11.00 9.52 22.71
C GLY A 55 -9.81 9.86 21.80
N PHE A 56 -9.42 11.14 21.71
CA PHE A 56 -8.27 11.58 20.90
C PHE A 56 -6.98 10.82 21.26
N TRP A 57 -6.80 10.46 22.53
CA TRP A 57 -5.58 9.85 23.03
C TRP A 57 -5.51 8.33 22.83
N GLU A 58 -6.62 7.66 22.51
CA GLU A 58 -6.71 6.19 22.46
C GLU A 58 -5.87 5.57 21.33
N LEU A 59 -5.69 6.30 20.23
CA LEU A 59 -5.02 5.79 19.02
C LEU A 59 -3.58 6.29 18.85
N LEU A 60 -3.00 6.98 19.83
CA LEU A 60 -1.63 7.51 19.69
C LEU A 60 -0.59 6.40 19.51
N THR A 61 -0.62 5.38 20.38
CA THR A 61 0.32 4.25 20.30
C THR A 61 0.19 3.53 18.96
N PHE A 62 -1.05 3.27 18.54
CA PHE A 62 -1.33 2.65 17.24
C PHE A 62 -0.83 3.53 16.07
N SER A 63 -1.06 4.84 16.13
CA SER A 63 -0.59 5.79 15.11
C SER A 63 0.93 5.82 15.02
N MET A 64 1.62 5.80 16.17
CA MET A 64 3.09 5.72 16.22
C MET A 64 3.59 4.41 15.61
N GLN A 65 2.94 3.27 15.89
CA GLN A 65 3.27 1.99 15.27
C GLN A 65 3.14 2.07 13.74
N MET A 66 2.06 2.66 13.23
CA MET A 66 1.86 2.82 11.78
C MET A 66 2.89 3.75 11.13
N ALA A 67 3.22 4.86 11.81
CA ALA A 67 4.29 5.76 11.38
C ALA A 67 5.64 5.03 11.31
N LEU A 68 5.96 4.21 12.31
CA LEU A 68 7.18 3.42 12.33
C LEU A 68 7.21 2.37 11.21
N VAL A 69 6.11 1.64 10.96
CA VAL A 69 6.04 0.67 9.86
C VAL A 69 6.33 1.33 8.51
N MET A 70 5.71 2.49 8.25
CA MET A 70 5.94 3.24 7.01
C MET A 70 7.36 3.79 6.93
N PHE A 71 7.84 4.45 7.98
CA PHE A 71 9.14 5.11 8.00
C PHE A 71 10.30 4.10 7.94
N THR A 72 10.25 3.04 8.73
CA THR A 72 11.27 1.97 8.68
C THR A 72 11.25 1.22 7.35
N GLY A 73 10.07 0.96 6.78
CA GLY A 73 9.94 0.38 5.45
C GLY A 73 10.60 1.27 4.38
N TYR A 74 10.38 2.58 4.45
CA TYR A 74 11.02 3.56 3.59
C TYR A 74 12.55 3.58 3.76
N LEU A 75 13.04 3.68 4.99
CA LEU A 75 14.48 3.70 5.26
C LEU A 75 15.16 2.42 4.77
N LEU A 76 14.55 1.25 5.02
CA LEU A 76 15.08 -0.03 4.57
C LEU A 76 15.18 -0.10 3.04
N ALA A 77 14.15 0.38 2.33
CA ALA A 77 14.12 0.42 0.87
C ALA A 77 15.31 1.20 0.27
N LEU A 78 15.75 2.26 0.96
CA LEU A 78 16.83 3.13 0.51
C LEU A 78 18.23 2.60 0.81
N THR A 79 18.36 1.51 1.57
CA THR A 79 19.67 0.94 1.90
C THR A 79 20.35 0.35 0.65
N ALA A 80 21.67 0.45 0.58
CA ALA A 80 22.45 -0.10 -0.53
C ALA A 80 22.22 -1.62 -0.75
N PRO A 81 22.11 -2.46 0.29
CA PRO A 81 21.82 -3.89 0.11
C PRO A 81 20.46 -4.16 -0.54
N VAL A 82 19.40 -3.45 -0.12
CA VAL A 82 18.06 -3.63 -0.71
C VAL A 82 18.05 -3.15 -2.15
N LYS A 83 18.67 -1.99 -2.44
CA LYS A 83 18.81 -1.51 -3.81
C LYS A 83 19.53 -2.54 -4.71
N ALA A 84 20.67 -3.08 -4.26
CA ALA A 84 21.42 -4.08 -5.01
C ALA A 84 20.61 -5.36 -5.25
N LEU A 85 19.83 -5.80 -4.25
CA LEU A 85 18.93 -6.94 -4.39
C LEU A 85 17.84 -6.66 -5.44
N LEU A 86 17.19 -5.50 -5.40
CA LEU A 86 16.15 -5.13 -6.37
C LEU A 86 16.71 -5.02 -7.80
N GLU A 87 17.91 -4.47 -7.98
CA GLU A 87 18.59 -4.43 -9.28
C GLU A 87 18.90 -5.84 -9.82
N LYS A 88 19.32 -6.75 -8.94
CA LYS A 88 19.54 -8.17 -9.28
C LYS A 88 18.22 -8.84 -9.66
N VAL A 89 17.17 -8.64 -8.87
CA VAL A 89 15.82 -9.16 -9.17
C VAL A 89 15.33 -8.65 -10.52
N ALA A 90 15.53 -7.36 -10.83
CA ALA A 90 15.15 -6.77 -12.10
C ALA A 90 15.85 -7.38 -13.33
N SER A 91 16.93 -8.14 -13.14
CA SER A 91 17.64 -8.85 -14.23
C SER A 91 17.07 -10.25 -14.52
N LEU A 92 16.22 -10.79 -13.66
CA LEU A 92 15.62 -12.12 -13.82
C LEU A 92 14.62 -12.28 -14.98
N PRO A 93 13.77 -11.29 -15.34
CA PRO A 93 12.73 -11.51 -16.33
C PRO A 93 13.32 -11.57 -17.74
N LYS A 94 13.03 -12.67 -18.46
CA LYS A 94 13.54 -12.92 -19.83
C LYS A 94 12.63 -12.36 -20.93
N SER A 95 11.39 -11.98 -20.58
CA SER A 95 10.37 -11.45 -21.48
C SER A 95 9.54 -10.33 -20.82
N PRO A 96 8.84 -9.49 -21.60
CA PRO A 96 7.97 -8.44 -21.06
C PRO A 96 6.86 -8.97 -20.15
N ARG A 97 6.26 -10.11 -20.51
CA ARG A 97 5.24 -10.78 -19.70
C ARG A 97 5.79 -11.26 -18.36
N SER A 98 6.98 -11.83 -18.37
CA SER A 98 7.65 -12.24 -17.11
C SER A 98 8.06 -11.04 -16.27
N ALA A 99 8.31 -9.87 -16.86
CA ALA A 99 8.64 -8.65 -16.14
C ALA A 99 7.44 -8.12 -15.34
N THR A 100 6.24 -8.09 -15.92
CA THR A 100 5.01 -7.69 -15.20
C THR A 100 4.63 -8.71 -14.13
N ALA A 101 4.76 -10.00 -14.42
CA ALA A 101 4.55 -11.06 -13.44
C ALA A 101 5.50 -10.94 -12.24
N LEU A 102 6.79 -10.76 -12.49
CA LEU A 102 7.80 -10.57 -11.43
C LEU A 102 7.49 -9.32 -10.61
N MET A 103 7.11 -8.21 -11.25
CA MET A 103 6.75 -6.98 -10.55
C MET A 103 5.57 -7.20 -9.60
N ALA A 104 4.50 -7.85 -10.08
CA ALA A 104 3.34 -8.17 -9.26
C ALA A 104 3.71 -9.06 -8.07
N PHE A 105 4.45 -10.14 -8.31
CA PHE A 105 4.89 -11.06 -7.28
C PHE A 105 5.74 -10.36 -6.21
N VAL A 106 6.75 -9.59 -6.62
CA VAL A 106 7.67 -8.91 -5.69
C VAL A 106 6.94 -7.84 -4.89
N SER A 107 6.04 -7.05 -5.51
CA SER A 107 5.22 -6.07 -4.80
C SER A 107 4.37 -6.73 -3.71
N MET A 108 3.71 -7.85 -4.04
CA MET A 108 2.90 -8.61 -3.09
C MET A 108 3.72 -9.27 -1.99
N ALA A 109 4.88 -9.84 -2.33
CA ALA A 109 5.78 -10.45 -1.35
C ALA A 109 6.31 -9.40 -0.37
N LEU A 110 6.80 -8.27 -0.87
CA LEU A 110 7.27 -7.17 -0.03
C LEU A 110 6.15 -6.66 0.87
N ALA A 111 4.92 -6.51 0.36
CA ALA A 111 3.81 -6.00 1.17
C ALA A 111 3.36 -6.99 2.25
N TYR A 112 3.47 -8.29 1.98
CA TYR A 112 3.22 -9.33 2.97
C TYR A 112 4.20 -9.24 4.14
N PHE A 113 5.48 -8.93 3.88
CA PHE A 113 6.45 -8.70 4.97
C PHE A 113 6.27 -7.33 5.63
N ASN A 114 6.26 -6.27 4.84
CA ASN A 114 6.10 -4.90 5.29
C ASN A 114 5.48 -4.04 4.17
N TRP A 115 4.25 -3.57 4.38
CA TRP A 115 3.55 -2.76 3.38
C TRP A 115 4.22 -1.41 3.11
N GLY A 116 4.88 -0.81 4.10
CA GLY A 116 5.67 0.42 3.95
C GLY A 116 6.90 0.24 3.04
N LEU A 117 7.59 -0.89 3.17
CA LEU A 117 8.70 -1.29 2.31
C LEU A 117 8.21 -1.48 0.87
N SER A 118 7.08 -2.18 0.69
CA SER A 118 6.53 -2.46 -0.64
C SER A 118 6.27 -1.19 -1.45
N LEU A 119 5.72 -0.14 -0.82
CA LEU A 119 5.46 1.15 -1.49
C LEU A 119 6.70 1.71 -2.20
N VAL A 120 7.83 1.74 -1.50
CA VAL A 120 9.05 2.41 -1.96
C VAL A 120 9.87 1.47 -2.84
N ALA A 121 10.09 0.24 -2.38
CA ALA A 121 10.86 -0.75 -3.11
C ALA A 121 10.18 -1.16 -4.44
N SER A 122 8.85 -1.22 -4.48
CA SER A 122 8.12 -1.49 -5.74
C SER A 122 8.31 -0.35 -6.74
N ALA A 123 8.25 0.91 -6.30
CA ALA A 123 8.52 2.06 -7.17
C ALA A 123 9.96 2.07 -7.72
N MET A 124 10.94 1.69 -6.89
CA MET A 124 12.32 1.51 -7.34
C MET A 124 12.44 0.35 -8.35
N LEU A 125 11.80 -0.77 -8.09
CA LEU A 125 11.84 -1.95 -8.95
C LEU A 125 11.25 -1.68 -10.34
N VAL A 126 10.15 -0.91 -10.43
CA VAL A 126 9.60 -0.45 -11.71
C VAL A 126 10.67 0.20 -12.58
N ARG A 127 11.48 1.10 -12.00
CA ARG A 127 12.56 1.78 -12.72
C ARG A 127 13.64 0.81 -13.19
N PHE A 128 14.06 -0.11 -12.33
CA PHE A 128 15.10 -1.09 -12.67
C PHE A 128 14.66 -2.06 -13.76
N ILE A 129 13.41 -2.54 -13.68
CA ILE A 129 12.82 -3.40 -14.72
C ILE A 129 12.68 -2.62 -16.02
N ALA A 130 12.14 -1.41 -16.00
CA ALA A 130 11.92 -0.61 -17.22
C ALA A 130 13.22 -0.24 -17.95
N ARG A 131 14.32 -0.01 -17.22
CA ARG A 131 15.65 0.20 -17.81
C ARG A 131 16.20 -1.06 -18.50
N ARG A 132 15.98 -2.24 -17.92
CA ARG A 132 16.46 -3.52 -18.48
C ARG A 132 15.54 -4.09 -19.55
N ARG A 133 14.25 -3.79 -19.49
CA ARG A 133 13.19 -4.22 -20.40
C ARG A 133 12.40 -3.00 -20.90
N PRO A 134 12.99 -2.18 -21.79
CA PRO A 134 12.29 -1.01 -22.35
C PRO A 134 11.09 -1.41 -23.21
N ASP A 135 10.97 -2.70 -23.55
CA ASP A 135 9.86 -3.29 -24.30
C ASP A 135 8.67 -3.74 -23.43
N VAL A 136 8.73 -3.57 -22.11
CA VAL A 136 7.61 -3.82 -21.19
C VAL A 136 6.55 -2.72 -21.27
N ASP A 137 5.27 -3.07 -21.11
CA ASP A 137 4.23 -2.05 -20.96
C ASP A 137 4.38 -1.35 -19.60
N TYR A 138 4.77 -0.08 -19.64
CA TYR A 138 5.10 0.70 -18.46
C TYR A 138 3.89 0.93 -17.56
N ARG A 139 2.69 1.10 -18.14
CA ARG A 139 1.46 1.33 -17.37
C ARG A 139 1.09 0.09 -16.58
N LEU A 140 1.15 -1.08 -17.23
CA LEU A 140 0.89 -2.35 -16.55
C LEU A 140 1.95 -2.64 -15.48
N LEU A 141 3.23 -2.33 -15.76
CA LEU A 141 4.31 -2.48 -14.78
C LEU A 141 4.04 -1.63 -13.53
N VAL A 142 3.66 -0.37 -13.70
CA VAL A 142 3.26 0.53 -12.60
C VAL A 142 2.03 -0.01 -11.88
N ALA A 143 1.00 -0.49 -12.59
CA ALA A 143 -0.17 -1.08 -11.97
C ALA A 143 0.19 -2.32 -11.11
N CYS A 144 1.07 -3.19 -11.61
CA CYS A 144 1.57 -4.35 -10.87
C CYS A 144 2.35 -3.95 -9.61
N ALA A 145 3.02 -2.80 -9.61
CA ALA A 145 3.72 -2.27 -8.44
C ALA A 145 2.77 -1.94 -7.27
N TYR A 146 1.49 -1.70 -7.55
CA TYR A 146 0.47 -1.46 -6.53
C TYR A 146 -0.20 -2.75 -6.02
N PHE A 147 0.09 -3.93 -6.60
CA PHE A 147 -0.60 -5.16 -6.20
C PHE A 147 -0.36 -5.54 -4.74
N GLY A 148 0.80 -5.21 -4.17
CA GLY A 148 1.05 -5.38 -2.75
C GLY A 148 0.03 -4.65 -1.87
N LEU A 149 -0.20 -3.36 -2.14
CA LEU A 149 -1.24 -2.58 -1.44
C LEU A 149 -2.66 -2.95 -1.87
N GLY A 150 -2.84 -3.53 -3.05
CA GLY A 150 -4.16 -3.98 -3.52
C GLY A 150 -4.59 -5.32 -2.92
N ALA A 151 -3.65 -6.20 -2.59
CA ALA A 151 -3.95 -7.62 -2.34
C ALA A 151 -3.39 -8.18 -1.02
N THR A 152 -2.11 -7.95 -0.70
CA THR A 152 -1.44 -8.70 0.38
C THR A 152 -1.03 -7.89 1.60
N TRP A 153 -1.07 -6.55 1.52
CA TRP A 153 -0.65 -5.66 2.62
C TRP A 153 -1.35 -5.96 3.94
N HIS A 154 -2.63 -6.32 3.88
CA HIS A 154 -3.44 -6.59 5.07
C HIS A 154 -3.49 -8.07 5.47
N ALA A 155 -2.84 -8.95 4.70
CA ALA A 155 -2.83 -10.39 4.92
C ALA A 155 -1.51 -10.91 5.54
N GLY A 156 -0.52 -10.02 5.72
CA GLY A 156 0.84 -10.39 6.13
C GLY A 156 1.27 -9.86 7.50
N LEU A 157 2.58 -9.89 7.75
CA LEU A 157 3.22 -9.64 9.04
C LEU A 157 3.13 -8.20 9.54
N SER A 158 2.76 -7.26 8.66
CA SER A 158 2.59 -5.84 8.98
C SER A 158 1.13 -5.37 8.95
N ALA A 159 0.20 -6.32 8.92
CA ALA A 159 -1.24 -6.07 8.89
C ALA A 159 -1.72 -5.42 10.20
N SER A 160 -2.12 -4.15 10.11
CA SER A 160 -2.35 -3.30 11.27
C SER A 160 -3.49 -3.77 12.18
N ALA A 161 -4.65 -4.08 11.62
CA ALA A 161 -5.81 -4.57 12.40
C ALA A 161 -5.56 -5.93 13.08
N PRO A 162 -5.06 -6.99 12.41
CA PRO A 162 -4.69 -8.24 13.07
C PRO A 162 -3.66 -8.10 14.19
N LEU A 163 -2.64 -7.25 14.00
CA LEU A 163 -1.63 -7.00 15.02
C LEU A 163 -2.18 -6.23 16.22
N LEU A 164 -3.06 -5.25 15.97
CA LEU A 164 -3.72 -4.48 17.02
C LEU A 164 -4.54 -5.39 17.94
N VAL A 165 -5.40 -6.24 17.40
CA VAL A 165 -6.25 -7.13 18.21
C VAL A 165 -5.46 -8.26 18.87
N ALA A 166 -4.24 -8.54 18.41
CA ALA A 166 -3.34 -9.50 19.05
C ALA A 166 -2.51 -8.87 20.19
N THR A 167 -2.58 -7.55 20.39
CA THR A 167 -1.78 -6.82 21.38
C THR A 167 -2.62 -6.55 22.64
N PRO A 168 -2.24 -7.08 23.82
CA PRO A 168 -2.93 -6.76 25.08
C PRO A 168 -2.95 -5.25 25.36
N GLY A 169 -4.04 -4.76 25.93
CA GLY A 169 -4.27 -3.35 26.23
C GLY A 169 -4.79 -2.52 25.06
N HIS A 170 -5.19 -3.13 23.95
CA HIS A 170 -5.80 -2.40 22.84
C HIS A 170 -7.21 -1.88 23.19
N PHE A 171 -7.64 -0.78 22.56
CA PHE A 171 -8.88 -0.08 22.91
C PHE A 171 -10.18 -0.91 22.75
N LEU A 172 -10.13 -2.02 21.98
CA LEU A 172 -11.26 -2.93 21.78
C LEU A 172 -11.21 -4.19 22.66
N GLU A 173 -10.21 -4.33 23.53
CA GLU A 173 -9.99 -5.59 24.27
C GLU A 173 -11.20 -5.95 25.15
N LYS A 174 -11.88 -4.97 25.74
CA LYS A 174 -13.09 -5.22 26.56
C LYS A 174 -14.25 -5.81 25.76
N GLN A 175 -14.29 -5.58 24.45
CA GLN A 175 -15.38 -6.01 23.57
C GLN A 175 -15.04 -7.31 22.84
N LEU A 176 -13.78 -7.47 22.42
CA LEU A 176 -13.33 -8.55 21.54
C LEU A 176 -12.43 -9.56 22.25
N GLY A 177 -11.85 -9.20 23.40
CA GLY A 177 -10.68 -9.87 23.95
C GLY A 177 -9.44 -9.68 23.06
N THR A 178 -8.35 -10.33 23.43
CA THR A 178 -7.15 -10.43 22.57
C THR A 178 -7.31 -11.60 21.60
N ILE A 179 -7.16 -11.37 20.29
CA ILE A 179 -7.25 -12.38 19.23
C ILE A 179 -5.85 -12.66 18.68
N PRO A 180 -5.28 -13.86 18.90
CA PRO A 180 -3.91 -14.15 18.51
C PRO A 180 -3.75 -14.34 17.00
N ILE A 181 -2.51 -14.21 16.52
CA ILE A 181 -2.18 -14.20 15.09
C ILE A 181 -2.36 -15.54 14.38
N ASP A 182 -2.36 -16.65 15.11
CA ASP A 182 -2.67 -18.00 14.58
C ASP A 182 -4.13 -18.13 14.13
N ARG A 183 -5.03 -17.33 14.73
CA ARG A 183 -6.45 -17.27 14.38
C ARG A 183 -6.76 -16.24 13.29
N THR A 184 -5.82 -15.34 12.99
CA THR A 184 -5.98 -14.28 11.99
C THR A 184 -5.01 -14.50 10.82
N LEU A 185 -3.78 -14.00 10.93
CA LEU A 185 -2.76 -14.02 9.87
C LEU A 185 -2.36 -15.43 9.46
N PHE A 186 -2.08 -16.30 10.43
CA PHE A 186 -1.66 -17.67 10.16
C PHE A 186 -2.82 -18.67 10.18
N SER A 187 -4.06 -18.18 10.14
CA SER A 187 -5.20 -19.07 9.92
C SER A 187 -5.06 -19.76 8.56
N PRO A 188 -5.39 -21.07 8.46
CA PRO A 188 -5.30 -21.78 7.18
C PRO A 188 -6.07 -21.09 6.05
N PHE A 189 -7.19 -20.45 6.39
CA PHE A 189 -7.97 -19.66 5.45
C PHE A 189 -7.20 -18.45 4.92
N ASN A 190 -6.62 -17.61 5.79
CA ASN A 190 -5.89 -16.42 5.34
C ASN A 190 -4.62 -16.80 4.55
N VAL A 191 -3.89 -17.82 5.00
CA VAL A 191 -2.71 -18.33 4.28
C VAL A 191 -3.11 -18.85 2.90
N GLY A 192 -4.13 -19.70 2.83
CA GLY A 192 -4.65 -20.24 1.57
C GLY A 192 -5.13 -19.15 0.62
N LEU A 193 -5.90 -18.17 1.13
CA LEU A 193 -6.38 -17.03 0.36
C LEU A 193 -5.22 -16.18 -0.16
N THR A 194 -4.23 -15.88 0.67
CA THR A 194 -3.05 -15.08 0.30
C THR A 194 -2.25 -15.77 -0.80
N LEU A 195 -1.95 -17.06 -0.64
CA LEU A 195 -1.23 -17.85 -1.66
C LEU A 195 -2.01 -17.90 -2.97
N THR A 196 -3.33 -18.10 -2.90
CA THR A 196 -4.21 -18.12 -4.07
C THR A 196 -4.22 -16.76 -4.77
N ALA A 197 -4.36 -15.66 -4.02
CA ALA A 197 -4.34 -14.31 -4.55
C ALA A 197 -3.00 -13.99 -5.21
N VAL A 198 -1.88 -14.31 -4.56
CA VAL A 198 -0.53 -14.12 -5.12
C VAL A 198 -0.37 -14.90 -6.43
N ALA A 199 -0.77 -16.17 -6.45
CA ALA A 199 -0.65 -16.99 -7.66
C ALA A 199 -1.53 -16.45 -8.81
N LEU A 200 -2.81 -16.19 -8.54
CA LEU A 200 -3.76 -15.74 -9.56
C LEU A 200 -3.42 -14.35 -10.08
N LEU A 201 -3.07 -13.39 -9.21
CA LEU A 201 -2.72 -12.03 -9.62
C LEU A 201 -1.39 -11.98 -10.36
N THR A 202 -0.42 -12.83 -9.99
CA THR A 202 0.84 -12.97 -10.74
C THR A 202 0.58 -13.53 -12.14
N ALA A 203 -0.24 -14.59 -12.25
CA ALA A 203 -0.63 -15.17 -13.53
C ALA A 203 -1.44 -14.17 -14.38
N LEU A 204 -2.32 -13.39 -13.75
CA LEU A 204 -3.09 -12.33 -14.41
C LEU A 204 -2.16 -11.23 -14.94
N ALA A 205 -1.20 -10.76 -14.14
CA ALA A 205 -0.21 -9.76 -14.58
C ALA A 205 0.63 -10.23 -15.78
N TRP A 206 0.95 -11.53 -15.83
CA TRP A 206 1.58 -12.15 -16.99
C TRP A 206 0.67 -12.15 -18.23
N ALA A 207 -0.60 -12.56 -18.05
CA ALA A 207 -1.58 -12.70 -19.13
C ALA A 207 -2.04 -11.37 -19.71
N LEU A 208 -2.11 -10.32 -18.88
CA LEU A 208 -2.56 -8.98 -19.27
C LEU A 208 -1.53 -8.20 -20.10
N HIS A 209 -0.29 -8.67 -20.18
CA HIS A 209 0.73 -7.96 -20.96
C HIS A 209 0.30 -7.88 -22.44
N PRO A 210 0.19 -6.66 -23.01
CA PRO A 210 -0.33 -6.48 -24.36
C PRO A 210 0.64 -7.02 -25.42
N SER A 211 0.12 -7.14 -26.65
CA SER A 211 0.93 -7.37 -27.85
C SER A 211 1.88 -6.21 -28.11
N PRO A 212 3.04 -6.42 -28.76
CA PRO A 212 4.04 -5.37 -29.01
C PRO A 212 3.48 -4.08 -29.63
N ALA A 213 2.48 -4.19 -30.52
CA ALA A 213 1.82 -3.04 -31.16
C ALA A 213 0.98 -2.16 -30.22
N ARG A 214 0.61 -2.66 -29.04
CA ARG A 214 -0.22 -1.96 -28.03
C ARG A 214 0.55 -1.63 -26.75
N THR A 215 1.82 -2.02 -26.69
CA THR A 215 2.71 -1.75 -25.56
C THR A 215 3.01 -0.26 -25.50
N VAL A 216 2.67 0.37 -24.38
CA VAL A 216 3.14 1.73 -24.08
C VAL A 216 4.46 1.61 -23.33
N ARG A 217 5.54 1.96 -24.02
CA ARG A 217 6.89 1.95 -23.47
C ARG A 217 7.15 3.22 -22.68
N VAL A 218 8.07 3.15 -21.73
CA VAL A 218 8.53 4.33 -21.01
C VAL A 218 9.42 5.18 -21.92
N GLU A 219 9.23 6.48 -21.92
CA GLU A 219 10.14 7.41 -22.60
C GLU A 219 11.48 7.46 -21.85
N PRO A 220 12.63 7.40 -22.55
CA PRO A 220 13.95 7.44 -21.92
C PRO A 220 14.14 8.65 -20.98
N GLN A 221 13.60 9.81 -21.35
CA GLN A 221 13.66 11.05 -20.56
C GLN A 221 12.97 10.92 -19.19
N VAL A 222 11.90 10.10 -19.09
CA VAL A 222 11.21 9.84 -17.82
C VAL A 222 12.10 8.98 -16.91
N LEU A 223 12.84 8.02 -17.47
CA LEU A 223 13.77 7.18 -16.71
C LEU A 223 15.00 7.94 -16.19
N GLU A 224 15.43 8.98 -16.91
CA GLU A 224 16.52 9.87 -16.51
C GLU A 224 16.09 10.83 -15.38
N LYS A 225 14.90 11.42 -15.46
CA LYS A 225 14.34 12.27 -14.39
C LYS A 225 14.08 11.52 -13.10
N LEU A 226 13.81 10.23 -13.20
CA LEU A 226 13.72 9.34 -12.06
C LEU A 226 15.12 8.95 -11.54
N GLY A 227 16.22 9.62 -11.87
CA GLY A 227 17.57 9.30 -11.41
C GLY A 227 17.70 9.09 -9.89
N ASP A 228 18.75 8.37 -9.48
CA ASP A 228 19.01 8.18 -8.06
C ASP A 228 19.37 9.52 -7.41
N PHE A 229 18.90 9.74 -6.19
CA PHE A 229 19.28 10.93 -5.42
C PHE A 229 20.81 10.95 -5.27
N THR A 230 21.44 11.95 -5.87
CA THR A 230 22.86 12.25 -5.64
C THR A 230 22.94 13.14 -4.40
N PRO A 231 23.52 12.65 -3.29
CA PRO A 231 23.72 13.48 -2.12
C PRO A 231 24.54 14.72 -2.51
N PRO A 232 24.25 15.90 -1.94
CA PRO A 232 25.11 17.05 -2.14
C PRO A 232 26.55 16.71 -1.69
N PRO A 233 27.58 17.27 -2.34
CA PRO A 233 28.95 17.07 -1.92
C PRO A 233 29.10 17.44 -0.44
N ARG A 234 29.82 16.62 0.33
CA ARG A 234 30.10 16.94 1.73
C ARG A 234 30.82 18.30 1.79
N PRO A 235 30.43 19.19 2.71
CA PRO A 235 31.20 20.41 2.95
C PRO A 235 32.67 20.07 3.24
N PRO A 236 33.62 20.93 2.84
CA PRO A 236 35.04 20.74 3.11
C PRO A 236 35.36 20.71 4.60
#